data_AF-A0A916RUX2-F1
#
_entry.id   AF-A0A916RUX2-F1
#
_cell.length_a   1.000
_cell.length_b   1.000
_cell.length_c   1.000
_cell.angle_alpha   90.00
_cell.angle_beta   90.00
_cell.angle_gamma   90.00
#
_symmetry.space_group_name_H-M   'P 1'
#
loop_
_entity.id
_entity.type
_entity.pdbx_description
1 polymer ?
#
loop_
_entity_poly.entity_id
_entity_poly.type
_entity_poly.pdbx_seq_one_letter_code
_entity_poly.pdbx_strand_id
1 'polypeptide(L)'
;MELVECLNHHENWLELQLIKAEKYLKLGQAEGSAYLLDKLNSNMPAPVMQTNIHGDCTTDNVLVVDGKVQTFIDVAGMTIGDPRYDESLAISRFLENEEYVEAFYEGYTRYRVTKEEYTYFDEGLYEFF
;
A
#
# COMPACT_ATOMS: atom_id res chain seq x y z
N MET A 1 0.31 -28.08 5.04
CA MET A 1 0.62 -27.58 3.67
C MET A 1 -0.71 -27.21 3.02
N GLU A 2 -1.44 -26.28 3.63
CA GLU A 2 -2.82 -25.89 3.27
C GLU A 2 -2.97 -24.36 3.32
N LEU A 3 -2.21 -23.67 4.20
CA LEU A 3 -2.13 -22.21 4.28
C LEU A 3 -1.68 -21.50 2.99
N VAL A 4 -1.01 -22.20 2.07
CA VAL A 4 -0.45 -21.60 0.85
C VAL A 4 -1.50 -21.47 -0.26
N GLU A 5 -2.53 -22.31 -0.29
CA GLU A 5 -3.57 -22.24 -1.33
C GLU A 5 -4.53 -21.06 -1.13
N CYS A 6 -4.74 -20.60 0.10
CA CYS A 6 -5.52 -19.39 0.39
C CYS A 6 -4.84 -18.10 -0.11
N LEU A 7 -3.54 -18.16 -0.45
CA LEU A 7 -2.76 -17.04 -0.97
C LEU A 7 -2.72 -17.03 -2.51
N ASN A 8 -3.27 -18.05 -3.19
CA ASN A 8 -3.39 -18.08 -4.64
C ASN A 8 -4.58 -17.23 -5.13
N HIS A 9 -4.61 -15.95 -4.77
CA HIS A 9 -5.49 -15.01 -5.45
C HIS A 9 -4.90 -14.69 -6.82
N HIS A 10 -5.39 -15.40 -7.85
CA HIS A 10 -5.29 -14.96 -9.25
C HIS A 10 -6.10 -13.68 -9.53
N GLU A 11 -6.83 -13.19 -8.52
CA GLU A 11 -7.63 -11.98 -8.57
C GLU A 11 -6.74 -10.75 -8.39
N ASN A 12 -7.01 -9.72 -9.18
CA ASN A 12 -6.31 -8.44 -9.13
C ASN A 12 -6.61 -7.75 -7.80
N TRP A 13 -5.62 -7.68 -6.91
CA TRP A 13 -5.76 -7.12 -5.58
C TRP A 13 -6.26 -5.67 -5.61
N LEU A 14 -5.81 -4.87 -6.58
CA LEU A 14 -6.19 -3.47 -6.66
C LEU A 14 -7.68 -3.31 -7.00
N GLU A 15 -8.21 -4.13 -7.91
CA GLU A 15 -9.64 -4.15 -8.21
C GLU A 15 -10.47 -4.51 -6.97
N LEU A 16 -10.02 -5.48 -6.18
CA LEU A 16 -10.66 -5.85 -4.92
C LEU A 16 -10.63 -4.72 -3.90
N GLN A 17 -9.52 -3.97 -3.79
CA GLN A 17 -9.46 -2.81 -2.92
C GLN A 17 -10.42 -1.70 -3.36
N LEU A 18 -10.57 -1.45 -4.66
CA LEU A 18 -11.52 -0.44 -5.15
C LEU A 18 -12.98 -0.82 -4.85
N ILE A 19 -13.33 -2.10 -4.98
CA ILE A 19 -14.65 -2.61 -4.56
C ILE A 19 -14.86 -2.41 -3.05
N LYS A 20 -13.83 -2.67 -2.25
CA LYS A 20 -13.87 -2.50 -0.79
C LYS A 20 -13.97 -1.02 -0.39
N ALA A 21 -13.24 -0.15 -1.08
CA ALA A 21 -13.28 1.31 -0.92
C ALA A 21 -14.68 1.85 -1.21
N GLU A 22 -15.32 1.40 -2.30
CA GLU A 22 -16.71 1.76 -2.62
C GLU A 22 -17.68 1.36 -1.50
N LYS A 23 -17.49 0.17 -0.92
CA LYS A 23 -18.29 -0.30 0.21
C LYS A 23 -18.07 0.57 1.45
N TYR A 24 -16.84 0.88 1.82
CA TYR A 24 -16.54 1.71 2.98
C TYR A 24 -17.06 3.14 2.83
N LEU A 25 -16.93 3.72 1.64
CA LEU A 25 -17.54 5.01 1.30
C LEU A 25 -19.07 4.99 1.51
N LYS A 26 -19.76 3.98 0.97
CA LYS A 26 -21.23 3.84 1.12
C LYS A 26 -21.67 3.66 2.57
N LEU A 27 -20.83 3.07 3.41
CA LEU A 27 -21.09 2.87 4.83
C LEU A 27 -20.68 4.08 5.70
N GLY A 28 -20.06 5.12 5.12
CA GLY A 28 -19.53 6.26 5.86
C GLY A 28 -18.34 5.89 6.76
N GLN A 29 -17.56 4.90 6.34
CA GLN A 29 -16.40 4.35 7.06
C GLN A 29 -15.06 4.72 6.40
N ALA A 30 -15.08 5.69 5.49
CA ALA A 30 -13.91 6.17 4.75
C ALA A 30 -13.90 7.70 4.77
N GLU A 31 -12.71 8.29 4.82
CA GLU A 31 -12.51 9.74 4.70
C GLU A 31 -12.50 10.18 3.22
N GLY A 32 -12.12 9.26 2.32
CA GLY A 32 -12.14 9.45 0.87
C GLY A 32 -13.51 9.84 0.33
N SER A 33 -13.52 10.60 -0.77
CA SER A 33 -14.76 11.09 -1.39
C SER A 33 -15.19 10.25 -2.60
N ALA A 34 -16.48 10.33 -2.97
CA ALA A 34 -16.97 9.73 -4.21
C ALA A 34 -16.21 10.21 -5.46
N TYR A 35 -15.87 11.51 -5.52
CA TYR A 35 -15.07 12.08 -6.60
C TYR A 35 -13.66 11.46 -6.66
N LEU A 36 -13.02 11.25 -5.50
CA LEU A 36 -11.71 10.60 -5.43
C LEU A 36 -11.80 9.15 -5.91
N LEU A 37 -12.84 8.42 -5.50
CA LEU A 37 -13.07 7.04 -5.93
C LEU A 37 -13.29 6.93 -7.45
N ASP A 38 -14.07 7.83 -8.04
CA ASP A 38 -14.27 7.89 -9.50
C ASP A 38 -12.94 8.16 -10.24
N LYS A 39 -12.10 9.05 -9.68
CA LYS A 39 -10.76 9.33 -10.20
C LYS A 39 -9.85 8.10 -10.13
N LEU A 40 -9.86 7.34 -9.03
CA LEU A 40 -9.07 6.11 -8.88
C LEU A 40 -9.48 5.03 -9.88
N ASN A 41 -10.79 4.84 -10.08
CA ASN A 41 -11.31 3.89 -11.07
C ASN A 41 -10.94 4.27 -12.51
N SER A 42 -10.95 5.57 -12.83
CA SER A 42 -10.66 6.06 -14.18
C SER A 42 -9.17 6.06 -14.53
N ASN A 43 -8.29 6.03 -13.53
CA ASN A 43 -6.84 6.16 -13.69
C ASN A 43 -6.08 4.97 -13.08
N MET A 44 -6.65 3.78 -13.16
CA MET A 44 -6.02 2.58 -12.59
C MET A 44 -4.64 2.34 -13.24
N PRO A 45 -3.56 2.18 -12.44
CA PRO A 45 -2.24 1.90 -12.96
C PRO A 45 -2.19 0.53 -13.63
N ALA A 46 -1.23 0.34 -14.54
CA ALA A 46 -1.00 -0.96 -15.15
C ALA A 46 -0.69 -2.03 -14.08
N PRO A 47 -1.16 -3.27 -14.25
CA PRO A 47 -0.87 -4.35 -13.32
C PRO A 47 0.64 -4.65 -13.21
N VAL A 48 1.08 -4.95 -11.99
CA VAL A 48 2.45 -5.41 -11.69
C VAL A 48 2.40 -6.80 -11.05
N MET A 49 3.57 -7.43 -10.90
CA MET A 49 3.64 -8.72 -10.23
C MET A 49 3.34 -8.56 -8.73
N GLN A 50 2.17 -9.07 -8.33
CA GLN A 50 1.74 -9.08 -6.93
C GLN A 50 2.74 -9.84 -6.04
N THR A 51 2.85 -9.43 -4.79
CA THR A 51 3.75 -10.02 -3.78
C THR A 51 3.11 -9.93 -2.40
N ASN A 52 3.73 -10.55 -1.39
CA ASN A 52 3.36 -10.31 0.00
C ASN A 52 3.52 -8.82 0.33
N ILE A 53 2.45 -8.20 0.83
CA ILE A 53 2.39 -6.84 1.35
C ILE A 53 1.92 -6.88 2.82
N HIS A 54 2.35 -5.89 3.60
CA HIS A 54 1.90 -5.56 4.94
C HIS A 54 0.44 -5.11 4.95
N GLY A 55 0.06 -4.26 4.00
CA GLY A 55 -1.28 -3.68 3.89
C GLY A 55 -1.53 -2.42 4.73
N ASP A 56 -0.52 -1.98 5.50
CA ASP A 56 -0.47 -0.68 6.21
C ASP A 56 0.99 -0.36 6.56
N CYS A 57 1.87 -0.35 5.56
CA CYS A 57 3.32 -0.34 5.76
C CYS A 57 3.87 1.06 6.10
N THR A 58 3.35 1.69 7.14
CA THR A 58 3.85 2.99 7.61
C THR A 58 5.03 2.82 8.58
N THR A 59 5.80 3.88 8.81
CA THR A 59 6.92 3.84 9.77
C THR A 59 6.50 3.62 11.22
N ASP A 60 5.23 3.85 11.57
CA ASP A 60 4.68 3.52 12.90
C ASP A 60 4.55 2.02 13.14
N ASN A 61 4.40 1.25 12.05
CA ASN A 61 4.19 -0.20 12.10
C ASN A 61 5.51 -0.98 12.05
N VAL A 62 6.64 -0.31 12.32
CA VAL A 62 7.97 -0.93 12.39
C VAL A 62 8.48 -0.87 13.83
N LEU A 63 8.68 -2.05 14.44
CA LEU A 63 9.28 -2.15 15.76
C LEU A 63 10.80 -1.99 15.69
N VAL A 64 11.32 -0.96 16.37
CA VAL A 64 12.76 -0.68 16.50
C VAL A 64 13.19 -0.83 17.96
N VAL A 65 14.23 -1.62 18.21
CA VAL A 65 14.85 -1.80 19.53
C VAL A 65 16.34 -1.52 19.40
N ASP A 66 16.87 -0.64 20.26
CA ASP A 66 18.28 -0.21 20.26
C ASP A 66 18.78 0.23 18.87
N GLY A 67 17.95 0.97 18.14
CA GLY A 67 18.27 1.46 16.79
C GLY A 67 18.27 0.40 15.70
N LYS A 68 17.77 -0.81 15.97
CA LYS A 68 17.66 -1.90 15.00
C LYS A 68 16.21 -2.30 14.77
N VAL A 69 15.82 -2.39 13.50
CA VAL A 69 14.55 -2.99 13.07
C VAL A 69 14.48 -4.43 13.57
N GLN A 70 13.40 -4.76 14.28
CA GLN A 70 13.13 -6.11 14.77
C GLN A 70 12.10 -6.82 13.90
N THR A 71 10.95 -6.18 13.69
CA THR A 71 9.82 -6.78 12.97
C THR A 71 8.79 -5.72 12.57
N PHE A 72 7.83 -6.13 11.74
CA PHE A 72 6.61 -5.38 11.46
C PHE A 72 5.51 -5.76 12.46
N ILE A 73 4.66 -4.81 12.80
CA ILE A 73 3.49 -4.98 13.68
C ILE A 73 2.22 -4.49 12.98
N ASP A 74 1.06 -4.79 13.54
CA ASP A 74 -0.24 -4.48 12.91
C ASP A 74 -0.43 -5.14 11.53
N VAL A 75 -0.12 -6.44 11.50
CA VAL A 75 -0.09 -7.27 10.30
C VAL A 75 -1.46 -7.82 9.88
N ALA A 76 -2.56 -7.26 10.40
CA ALA A 76 -3.91 -7.75 10.09
C ALA A 76 -4.29 -7.56 8.61
N GLY A 77 -3.66 -6.59 7.94
CA GLY A 77 -3.81 -6.32 6.51
C GLY A 77 -2.94 -7.17 5.58
N MET A 78 -2.08 -8.05 6.11
CA MET A 78 -1.10 -8.78 5.30
C MET A 78 -1.77 -9.69 4.28
N THR A 79 -1.35 -9.58 3.02
CA THR A 79 -1.93 -10.35 1.90
C THR A 79 -0.98 -10.41 0.70
N ILE A 80 -1.36 -11.13 -0.36
CA ILE A 80 -0.79 -10.96 -1.70
C ILE A 80 -1.46 -9.75 -2.36
N GLY A 81 -0.67 -8.76 -2.78
CA GLY A 81 -1.17 -7.52 -3.37
C GLY A 81 -0.13 -6.73 -4.17
N ASP A 82 -0.49 -5.51 -4.54
CA ASP A 82 0.37 -4.61 -5.32
C ASP A 82 1.48 -4.05 -4.42
N PRO A 83 2.78 -4.34 -4.70
CA PRO A 83 3.89 -3.86 -3.86
C PRO A 83 3.96 -2.33 -3.74
N ARG A 84 3.46 -1.61 -4.76
CA ARG A 84 3.53 -0.14 -4.80
C ARG A 84 2.68 0.50 -3.70
N TYR A 85 1.68 -0.21 -3.19
CA TYR A 85 0.86 0.27 -2.09
C TYR A 85 1.69 0.43 -0.81
N ASP A 86 2.28 -0.65 -0.32
CA ASP A 86 3.17 -0.62 0.86
C ASP A 86 4.34 0.33 0.69
N GLU A 87 4.94 0.36 -0.50
CA GLU A 87 6.06 1.24 -0.80
C GLU A 87 5.68 2.71 -0.67
N SER A 88 4.50 3.09 -1.18
CA SER A 88 3.99 4.46 -1.08
C SER A 88 3.73 4.84 0.39
N LEU A 89 3.16 3.93 1.18
CA LEU A 89 2.94 4.14 2.61
C LEU A 89 4.26 4.23 3.39
N ALA A 90 5.26 3.43 3.02
CA ALA A 90 6.55 3.39 3.71
C ALA A 90 7.31 4.70 3.58
N ILE A 91 7.24 5.35 2.40
CA ILE A 91 7.93 6.61 2.13
C ILE A 91 7.13 7.86 2.52
N SER A 92 5.83 7.75 2.73
CA SER A 92 4.87 8.86 2.97
C SER A 92 5.40 9.94 3.91
N ARG A 93 5.99 9.55 5.05
CA ARG A 93 6.44 10.48 6.09
C ARG A 93 7.72 11.24 5.78
N PHE A 94 8.50 10.76 4.82
CA PHE A 94 9.80 11.33 4.48
C PHE A 94 9.98 11.58 2.99
N LEU A 95 8.90 11.54 2.21
CA LEU A 95 8.95 11.74 0.76
C LEU A 95 9.61 13.08 0.37
N GLU A 96 9.37 14.13 1.16
CA GLU A 96 9.96 15.46 0.94
C GLU A 96 11.44 15.57 1.35
N ASN A 97 12.00 14.52 1.97
CA ASN A 97 13.42 14.44 2.33
C ASN A 97 14.15 13.51 1.37
N GLU A 98 14.78 14.11 0.35
CA GLU A 98 15.51 13.39 -0.70
C GLU A 98 16.59 12.43 -0.14
N GLU A 99 17.31 12.81 0.92
CA GLU A 99 18.33 11.97 1.55
C GLU A 99 17.71 10.67 2.12
N TYR A 100 16.53 10.78 2.76
CA TYR A 100 15.85 9.62 3.34
C TYR A 100 15.21 8.74 2.28
N VAL A 101 14.68 9.35 1.22
CA VAL A 101 14.15 8.63 0.05
C VAL A 101 15.26 7.85 -0.64
N GLU A 102 16.41 8.45 -0.91
CA GLU A 102 17.54 7.72 -1.51
C GLU A 102 18.04 6.62 -0.59
N ALA A 103 18.19 6.86 0.72
CA ALA A 103 18.59 5.82 1.67
C ALA A 103 17.61 4.63 1.72
N PHE A 104 16.30 4.89 1.59
CA PHE A 104 15.29 3.83 1.47
C PHE A 104 15.52 2.99 0.20
N TYR A 105 15.71 3.65 -0.95
CA TYR A 105 15.92 2.96 -2.24
C TYR A 105 17.32 2.37 -2.43
N GLU A 106 18.30 2.73 -1.62
CA GLU A 106 19.57 1.99 -1.51
C GLU A 106 19.33 0.57 -0.96
N GLY A 107 18.41 0.43 0.00
CA GLY A 107 18.04 -0.86 0.59
C GLY A 107 16.93 -1.60 -0.16
N TYR A 108 15.93 -0.88 -0.65
CA TYR A 108 14.76 -1.44 -1.33
C TYR A 108 14.92 -1.36 -2.86
N THR A 109 15.08 -2.52 -3.50
CA THR A 109 15.47 -2.60 -4.93
C THR A 109 14.39 -3.21 -5.83
N ARG A 110 13.21 -3.53 -5.28
CA ARG A 110 12.16 -4.23 -6.03
C ARG A 110 11.43 -3.30 -7.00
N TYR A 111 11.03 -2.14 -6.51
CA TYR A 111 10.29 -1.12 -7.23
C TYR A 111 10.75 0.26 -6.73
N ARG A 112 10.49 1.27 -7.54
CA ARG A 112 10.63 2.68 -7.18
C ARG A 112 9.41 3.41 -7.72
N VAL A 113 8.45 3.70 -6.86
CA VAL A 113 7.17 4.31 -7.24
C VAL A 113 7.40 5.68 -7.88
N THR A 114 6.64 5.96 -8.94
CA THR A 114 6.60 7.33 -9.49
C THR A 114 5.76 8.23 -8.60
N LYS A 115 5.85 9.55 -8.83
CA LYS A 115 4.98 10.50 -8.12
C LYS A 115 3.50 10.22 -8.36
N GLU A 116 3.14 9.83 -9.59
CA GLU A 116 1.78 9.48 -9.96
C GLU A 116 1.30 8.22 -9.23
N GLU A 117 2.17 7.20 -9.10
CA GLU A 117 1.86 5.98 -8.33
C GLU A 117 1.72 6.29 -6.83
N TYR A 118 2.63 7.10 -6.27
CA TYR A 118 2.53 7.57 -4.89
C TYR A 118 1.19 8.28 -4.63
N THR A 119 0.84 9.29 -5.44
CA THR A 119 -0.45 9.99 -5.33
C THR A 119 -1.64 9.05 -5.51
N TYR A 120 -1.51 8.00 -6.32
CA TYR A 120 -2.58 7.01 -6.49
C TYR A 120 -2.78 6.16 -5.23
N PHE A 121 -1.70 5.67 -4.63
CA PHE A 121 -1.76 4.72 -3.52
C PHE A 121 -1.88 5.40 -2.15
N ASP A 122 -1.05 6.39 -1.85
CA ASP A 122 -1.00 7.07 -0.54
C ASP A 122 -2.03 8.19 -0.44
N GLU A 123 -2.04 9.15 -1.36
CA GLU A 123 -2.99 10.29 -1.35
C GLU A 123 -4.37 9.93 -1.93
N GLY A 124 -4.54 8.69 -2.37
CA GLY A 124 -5.70 8.23 -3.12
C GLY A 124 -6.35 7.03 -2.47
N LEU A 125 -5.81 5.84 -2.72
CA LEU A 125 -6.40 4.59 -2.24
C LEU A 125 -6.43 4.49 -0.71
N TYR A 126 -5.40 4.96 -0.03
CA TYR A 126 -5.31 4.91 1.43
C TYR A 126 -6.39 5.73 2.14
N GLU A 127 -6.90 6.80 1.54
CA GLU A 127 -8.01 7.61 2.10
C GLU A 127 -9.30 6.82 2.35
N PHE A 128 -9.41 5.60 1.81
CA PHE A 128 -10.54 4.72 2.02
C PHE A 128 -10.33 3.68 3.12
N PHE A 129 -9.17 3.61 3.77
CA PHE A 129 -8.79 2.56 4.73
C PHE A 129 -8.28 3.15 6.04
#